data_AF-A0A0Q0GFI5-F1
#
_entry.id   AF-A0A0Q0GFI5-F1
#
_cell.length_a   1.000
_cell.length_b   1.000
_cell.length_c   1.000
_cell.angle_alpha   90.00
_cell.angle_beta   90.00
_cell.angle_gamma   90.00
#
_symmetry.space_group_name_H-M   'P 1'
#
loop_
_entity.id
_entity.type
_entity.pdbx_description
1 polymer ?
#
loop_
_entity_poly.entity_id
_entity_poly.type
_entity_poly.pdbx_seq_one_letter_code
_entity_poly.pdbx_strand_id
1 'polypeptide(L)'
;ELGSFESFMRSLDAYAYNHNSFLKQGFSENLPLSSIRATVKSVGRWTWDRYTGDRRCHRGAMQLDGSLSLTERQSLAARRTHELRHKATESKIRAACRQLQDQGKALVRSAIAALA
;
A
#
# COMPACT_ATOMS: atom_id res chain seq x y z
N GLU A 1 -18.69 20.91 16.43
CA GLU A 1 -19.82 20.61 15.52
C GLU A 1 -19.86 19.11 15.25
N LEU A 2 -21.03 18.48 15.30
CA LEU A 2 -21.20 17.10 14.83
C LEU A 2 -21.32 17.17 13.30
N GLY A 3 -20.27 16.80 12.59
CA GLY A 3 -20.29 16.79 11.11
C GLY A 3 -21.30 15.78 10.57
N SER A 4 -22.00 16.14 9.50
CA SER A 4 -22.87 15.23 8.73
C SER A 4 -22.18 14.76 7.45
N PHE A 5 -22.63 13.62 6.90
CA PHE A 5 -22.11 13.13 5.61
C PHE A 5 -22.25 14.18 4.50
N GLU A 6 -23.36 14.93 4.49
CA GLU A 6 -23.60 16.00 3.52
C GLU A 6 -22.59 17.15 3.68
N SER A 7 -22.34 17.59 4.92
CA SER A 7 -21.35 18.65 5.18
C SER A 7 -19.92 18.22 4.80
N PHE A 8 -19.59 16.94 5.00
CA PHE A 8 -18.33 16.35 4.59
C PHE A 8 -18.20 16.28 3.07
N MET A 9 -19.21 15.76 2.37
CA MET A 9 -19.24 15.68 0.91
C MET A 9 -19.12 17.06 0.26
N ARG A 10 -19.86 18.05 0.76
CA ARG A 10 -19.79 19.44 0.27
C ARG A 10 -18.38 20.03 0.42
N SER A 11 -17.73 19.75 1.54
CA SER A 11 -16.36 20.23 1.79
C SER A 11 -15.35 19.54 0.88
N LEU A 12 -15.52 18.23 0.65
CA LEU A 12 -14.67 17.43 -0.23
C LEU A 12 -14.84 17.82 -1.71
N ASP A 13 -16.07 18.11 -2.15
CA ASP A 13 -16.35 18.63 -3.50
C ASP A 13 -15.66 19.98 -3.73
N ALA A 14 -15.80 20.92 -2.77
CA ALA A 14 -15.13 22.21 -2.86
C ALA A 14 -13.61 22.07 -2.89
N TYR A 15 -13.06 21.18 -2.05
CA TYR A 15 -11.62 20.87 -2.05
C TYR A 15 -11.16 20.34 -3.40
N ALA A 16 -11.83 19.32 -3.95
CA ALA A 16 -11.44 18.68 -5.21
C ALA A 16 -11.57 19.65 -6.40
N TYR A 17 -12.61 20.48 -6.42
CA TYR A 17 -12.77 21.52 -7.44
C TYR A 17 -11.63 22.52 -7.42
N ASN A 18 -11.27 23.04 -6.23
CA ASN A 18 -10.19 24.02 -6.09
C ASN A 18 -8.80 23.45 -6.42
N HIS A 19 -8.62 22.14 -6.25
CA HIS A 19 -7.35 21.46 -6.54
C HIS A 19 -7.26 20.92 -7.98
N ASN A 20 -8.34 21.00 -8.76
CA ASN A 20 -8.37 20.62 -10.17
C ASN A 20 -7.54 21.60 -11.02
N SER A 21 -6.22 21.43 -10.99
CA SER A 21 -5.23 22.35 -11.56
C SER A 21 -4.25 21.64 -12.49
N PHE A 22 -4.65 20.51 -13.07
CA PHE A 22 -3.83 19.71 -13.99
C PHE A 22 -3.27 20.53 -15.15
N LEU A 23 -4.03 21.48 -15.69
CA LEU A 23 -3.56 22.41 -16.72
C LEU A 23 -2.33 23.20 -16.25
N LYS A 24 -2.33 23.68 -14.99
CA LYS A 24 -1.19 24.40 -14.39
C LYS A 24 0.01 23.48 -14.12
N GLN A 25 -0.21 22.17 -14.06
CA GLN A 25 0.81 21.15 -13.82
C GLN A 25 1.39 20.57 -15.13
N GLY A 26 0.99 21.11 -16.30
CA GLY A 26 1.52 20.71 -17.60
C GLY A 26 0.71 19.62 -18.31
N PHE A 27 -0.49 19.28 -17.83
CA PHE A 27 -1.41 18.43 -18.57
C PHE A 27 -2.19 19.24 -19.62
N SER A 28 -2.79 18.54 -20.59
CA SER A 28 -3.55 19.15 -21.69
C SER A 28 -4.81 19.88 -21.23
N GLU A 29 -5.47 19.39 -20.19
CA GLU A 29 -6.70 19.97 -19.65
C GLU A 29 -6.90 19.61 -18.17
N ASN A 30 -7.79 20.36 -17.52
CA ASN A 30 -8.29 20.00 -16.20
C ASN A 30 -9.32 18.88 -16.29
N LEU A 31 -9.51 18.12 -15.21
CA LEU A 31 -10.51 17.07 -15.20
C LEU A 31 -11.93 17.66 -15.36
N PRO A 32 -12.81 16.98 -16.12
CA PRO A 32 -14.20 17.40 -16.22
C PRO A 32 -14.90 17.24 -14.86
N LEU A 33 -15.87 18.12 -14.60
CA LEU A 33 -16.63 18.14 -13.34
C LEU A 33 -17.29 16.79 -13.00
N SER A 34 -17.72 16.04 -14.01
CA SER A 34 -18.29 14.69 -13.83
C SER A 34 -17.27 13.71 -13.25
N SER A 35 -16.02 13.76 -13.72
CA SER A 35 -14.92 12.91 -13.23
C SER A 35 -14.55 13.26 -11.79
N ILE A 36 -14.50 14.56 -11.46
CA ILE A 36 -14.26 15.03 -10.09
C ILE A 36 -15.37 14.52 -9.17
N ARG A 37 -16.64 14.73 -9.53
CA ARG A 37 -17.79 14.26 -8.74
C ARG A 37 -17.80 12.75 -8.55
N ALA A 38 -17.47 11.99 -9.58
CA ALA A 38 -17.37 10.53 -9.48
C ALA A 38 -16.28 10.11 -8.48
N THR A 39 -15.12 10.76 -8.55
CA THR A 39 -13.98 10.52 -7.65
C THR A 39 -14.33 10.88 -6.21
N VAL A 40 -14.89 12.08 -5.99
CA VAL A 40 -15.34 12.56 -4.68
C VAL A 40 -16.40 11.63 -4.08
N LYS A 41 -17.38 11.18 -4.88
CA LYS A 41 -18.41 10.24 -4.44
C LYS A 41 -17.83 8.89 -4.00
N SER A 42 -16.85 8.37 -4.73
CA SER A 42 -16.20 7.09 -4.43
C SER A 42 -15.38 7.18 -3.13
N VAL A 43 -14.47 8.15 -3.07
CA VAL A 43 -13.57 8.37 -1.92
C VAL A 43 -14.37 8.77 -0.69
N GLY A 44 -15.34 9.68 -0.85
CA GLY A 44 -16.15 10.20 0.24
C GLY A 44 -16.99 9.13 0.92
N ARG A 45 -17.69 8.29 0.14
CA ARG A 45 -18.45 7.16 0.71
C ARG A 45 -17.57 6.19 1.47
N TRP A 46 -16.49 5.74 0.85
CA TRP A 46 -15.59 4.80 1.51
C TRP A 46 -15.01 5.39 2.80
N THR A 47 -14.57 6.64 2.75
CA THR A 47 -13.98 7.33 3.91
C THR A 47 -15.00 7.47 5.03
N TRP A 48 -16.22 7.94 4.72
CA TRP A 48 -17.25 8.10 5.75
C TRP A 48 -17.62 6.78 6.43
N ASP A 49 -17.76 5.70 5.65
CA ASP A 49 -18.21 4.41 6.19
C ASP A 49 -17.08 3.60 6.85
N ARG A 50 -15.82 3.79 6.43
CA ARG A 50 -14.69 2.92 6.81
C ARG A 50 -13.57 3.63 7.58
N TYR A 51 -13.46 4.95 7.49
CA TYR A 51 -12.42 5.70 8.18
C TYR A 51 -12.94 6.23 9.51
N THR A 52 -12.54 5.60 10.60
CA THR A 52 -12.98 5.96 11.95
C THR A 52 -12.11 7.02 12.62
N GLY A 53 -11.09 7.55 11.93
CA GLY A 53 -10.14 8.50 12.52
C GLY A 53 -9.36 7.94 13.72
N ASP A 54 -9.46 6.62 13.98
CA ASP A 54 -8.73 5.98 15.07
C ASP A 54 -7.23 6.18 14.80
N ARG A 55 -6.52 6.71 15.80
CA ARG A 55 -5.10 7.10 15.74
C ARG A 55 -4.15 5.92 15.53
N ARG A 56 -4.66 4.75 15.14
CA ARG A 56 -3.92 3.67 14.46
C ARG A 56 -3.45 4.11 13.07
N CYS A 57 -2.78 5.26 13.01
CA CYS A 57 -1.88 5.55 11.93
C CYS A 57 -0.87 4.40 11.87
N HIS A 58 -0.81 3.70 10.74
CA HIS A 58 0.19 2.69 10.51
C HIS A 58 1.56 3.40 10.43
N ARG A 59 2.20 3.68 11.57
CA ARG A 59 3.51 4.36 11.71
C ARG A 59 4.68 3.47 11.27
N GLY A 60 4.52 2.84 10.10
CA GLY A 60 5.41 1.84 9.58
C GLY A 60 5.25 0.49 10.28
N ALA A 61 5.40 -0.58 9.52
CA ALA A 61 5.31 -1.96 10.01
C ALA A 61 6.40 -2.34 11.04
N MET A 62 7.33 -1.42 11.35
CA MET A 62 8.47 -1.63 12.25
C MET A 62 8.38 -0.82 13.54
N GLN A 63 7.45 0.14 13.64
CA GLN A 63 7.33 1.02 14.81
C GLN A 63 8.69 1.56 15.30
N LEU A 64 9.55 1.97 14.37
CA LEU A 64 10.90 2.45 14.70
C LEU A 64 10.82 3.75 15.49
N ASP A 65 11.80 3.96 16.37
CA ASP A 65 11.91 5.18 17.16
C ASP A 65 11.99 6.42 16.23
N GLY A 66 11.17 7.42 16.55
CA GLY A 66 11.15 8.70 15.85
C GLY A 66 12.39 9.53 16.10
N SER A 67 13.14 9.26 17.17
CA SER A 67 14.40 9.94 17.49
C SER A 67 15.55 9.59 16.53
N LEU A 68 15.47 8.44 15.85
CA LEU A 68 16.48 7.98 14.90
C LEU A 68 16.61 8.94 13.71
N SER A 69 17.78 8.99 13.10
CA SER A 69 17.93 9.69 11.82
C SER A 69 17.15 8.96 10.70
N LEU A 70 16.83 9.69 9.63
CA LEU A 70 16.17 9.09 8.46
C LEU A 70 16.99 7.93 7.87
N THR A 71 18.31 8.12 7.77
CA THR A 71 19.25 7.13 7.24
C THR A 71 19.24 5.84 8.06
N GLU A 72 19.24 5.93 9.39
CA GLU A 72 19.18 4.76 10.27
C GLU A 72 17.84 4.03 10.13
N ARG A 73 16.72 4.76 10.08
CA ARG A 73 15.40 4.15 9.85
C ARG A 73 15.34 3.42 8.50
N GLN A 74 15.90 4.02 7.45
CA GLN A 74 15.96 3.40 6.13
C GLN A 74 16.83 2.14 6.12
N SER A 75 17.99 2.17 6.79
CA SER A 75 18.88 1.01 6.93
C SER A 75 18.17 -0.15 7.66
N LEU A 76 17.51 0.13 8.79
CA LEU A 76 16.74 -0.87 9.54
C LEU A 76 15.58 -1.45 8.70
N ALA A 77 14.88 -0.60 7.94
CA ALA A 77 13.83 -1.04 7.03
C ALA A 77 14.33 -1.91 5.89
N ALA A 78 15.47 -1.56 5.29
CA ALA A 78 16.12 -2.36 4.27
C ALA A 78 16.52 -3.73 4.82
N ARG A 79 17.14 -3.79 6.00
CA ARG A 79 17.52 -5.04 6.67
C ARG A 79 16.32 -5.95 6.91
N ARG A 80 15.24 -5.44 7.50
CA ARG A 80 14.01 -6.23 7.71
C ARG A 80 13.44 -6.76 6.39
N THR A 81 13.38 -5.90 5.37
CA THR A 81 12.82 -6.30 4.06
C THR A 81 13.67 -7.40 3.43
N HIS A 82 14.99 -7.31 3.54
CA HIS A 82 15.92 -8.34 3.08
C HIS A 82 15.71 -9.66 3.85
N GLU A 83 15.63 -9.63 5.17
CA GLU A 83 15.35 -10.82 6.00
C GLU A 83 14.02 -11.48 5.64
N LEU A 84 12.96 -10.70 5.44
CA LEU A 84 11.65 -11.21 5.03
C LEU A 84 11.71 -11.87 3.65
N ARG A 85 12.42 -11.26 2.70
CA ARG A 85 12.64 -11.86 1.36
C ARG A 85 13.43 -13.16 1.47
N HIS A 86 14.49 -13.21 2.26
CA HIS A 86 15.26 -14.43 2.49
C HIS A 86 14.41 -15.55 3.07
N LYS A 87 13.64 -15.26 4.13
CA LYS A 87 12.72 -16.25 4.73
C LYS A 87 11.66 -16.73 3.73
N ALA A 88 11.12 -15.84 2.90
CA ALA A 88 10.14 -16.21 1.88
C ALA A 88 10.76 -17.14 0.82
N THR A 89 11.95 -16.80 0.31
CA THR A 89 12.70 -17.64 -0.64
C THR A 89 13.04 -19.00 -0.02
N GLU A 90 13.53 -19.01 1.22
CA GLU A 90 13.84 -20.25 1.95
C GLU A 90 12.60 -21.13 2.08
N SER A 91 11.45 -20.54 2.44
CA SER A 91 10.19 -21.28 2.57
C SER A 91 9.72 -21.89 1.24
N LYS A 92 9.86 -21.15 0.13
CA LYS A 92 9.57 -21.66 -1.23
C LYS A 92 10.49 -22.81 -1.61
N ILE A 93 11.80 -22.68 -1.39
CA ILE A 93 12.77 -23.74 -1.64
C ILE A 93 12.44 -24.99 -0.82
N ARG A 94 12.13 -24.83 0.48
CA ARG A 94 11.73 -25.95 1.34
C ARG A 94 10.45 -26.63 0.84
N ALA A 95 9.46 -25.86 0.40
CA ALA A 95 8.23 -26.40 -0.18
C ALA A 95 8.49 -27.19 -1.47
N ALA A 96 9.30 -26.64 -2.38
CA ALA A 96 9.72 -27.32 -3.61
C ALA A 96 10.47 -28.63 -3.33
N CYS A 97 11.36 -28.65 -2.33
CA CYS A 97 12.05 -29.87 -1.92
C CYS A 97 11.08 -30.95 -1.41
N ARG A 98 10.13 -30.58 -0.53
CA ARG A 98 9.11 -31.52 -0.03
C ARG A 98 8.29 -32.09 -1.19
N GLN A 99 7.84 -31.23 -2.11
CA GLN A 99 7.07 -31.66 -3.27
C GLN A 99 7.83 -32.64 -4.16
N LEU A 100 9.14 -32.47 -4.36
CA LEU A 100 9.97 -33.42 -5.11
C LEU A 100 10.12 -34.75 -4.38
N GLN A 101 10.31 -34.72 -3.06
CA GLN A 101 10.41 -35.91 -2.22
C GLN A 101 9.11 -36.72 -2.25
N ASP A 102 7.96 -36.06 -2.12
CA ASP A 102 6.63 -36.69 -2.20
C ASP A 102 6.39 -37.36 -3.56
N GLN A 103 7.02 -36.84 -4.63
CA GLN A 103 6.99 -37.43 -5.97
C GLN A 103 8.05 -38.51 -6.20
N GLY A 104 8.89 -38.82 -5.21
CA GLY A 104 10.02 -39.76 -5.36
C GLY A 104 11.11 -39.27 -6.31
N LYS A 105 11.17 -37.97 -6.62
CA LYS A 105 12.14 -37.38 -7.55
C LYS A 105 13.39 -36.91 -6.81
N ALA A 106 14.53 -36.96 -7.51
CA ALA A 106 15.80 -36.48 -6.98
C ALA A 106 15.78 -34.96 -6.75
N LEU A 107 16.40 -34.53 -5.63
CA LEU A 107 16.56 -33.12 -5.27
C LEU A 107 17.69 -32.46 -6.07
N VAL A 108 17.42 -32.21 -7.36
CA VAL A 108 18.36 -31.52 -8.25
C VAL A 108 18.05 -30.03 -8.29
N ARG A 109 19.08 -29.18 -8.30
CA ARG A 109 18.94 -27.70 -8.31
C ARG A 109 17.99 -27.19 -9.40
N SER A 110 18.03 -27.77 -10.60
CA SER A 110 17.14 -27.41 -11.72
C SER A 110 15.68 -27.79 -11.43
N ALA A 111 15.43 -28.94 -10.81
CA ALA A 111 14.09 -29.39 -10.45
C ALA A 111 13.50 -28.54 -9.31
N ILE A 112 14.30 -28.15 -8.33
CA ILE A 112 13.89 -27.24 -7.26
C ILE A 112 13.58 -25.85 -7.84
N ALA A 113 14.44 -25.33 -8.71
CA ALA A 113 14.24 -24.03 -9.36
C ALA A 113 13.00 -23.99 -10.27
N ALA A 114 12.58 -25.12 -10.83
CA ALA A 114 11.35 -25.22 -11.62
C ALA A 114 10.07 -25.14 -10.75
N LEU A 115 10.18 -25.39 -9.45
CA LEU A 115 9.05 -25.46 -8.51
C LEU A 115 8.98 -24.30 -7.50
N ALA A 116 10.10 -23.63 -7.23
CA ALA A 116 10.22 -22.53 -6.25
C ALA A 116 9.95 -21.14 -6.89
#